data_AF-A0A943CVX4-F1
#
_entry.id   AF-A0A943CVX4-F1
#
_cell.length_a   1.000
_cell.length_b   1.000
_cell.length_c   1.000
_cell.angle_alpha   90.00
_cell.angle_beta   90.00
_cell.angle_gamma   90.00
#
_symmetry.space_group_name_H-M   'P 1'
#
loop_
_entity.id
_entity.type
_entity.pdbx_description
1 polymer ?
#
loop_
_entity_poly.entity_id
_entity_poly.type
_entity_poly.pdbx_seq_one_letter_code
_entity_poly.pdbx_strand_id
1 'polypeptide(L)'
;MLHSANININFETGYSSKVKSVKYNEEEVACIIELEDKVSEILNEKTIIFNRRYCTENYIIRNNKFHSNRARGILIHGSNGLIEGNNFIESCDLNRWIMAIIYMGVYLPDGRCNYPIFNNIIFENNTIIDCPRLAFYLSSCSDIFILNNTIINPNTETFNGRVYGSSQNELPIYDEYYQGTIEIVKAKDVVVENNERIEYVDTYSNGIYFEKDNTSNITVKNNYGFI
;
A
#
# COMPACT_ATOMS: atom_id res chain seq x y z
N MET A 1 -22.10 -26.85 2.76
CA MET A 1 -21.46 -27.32 1.50
C MET A 1 -20.74 -26.11 0.94
N LEU A 2 -19.43 -25.99 1.17
CA LEU A 2 -18.62 -24.86 0.73
C LEU A 2 -18.35 -25.03 -0.77
N HIS A 3 -19.03 -24.25 -1.61
CA HIS A 3 -18.58 -24.08 -2.98
C HIS A 3 -17.44 -23.06 -2.96
N SER A 4 -16.23 -23.59 -3.11
CA SER A 4 -15.07 -22.85 -3.60
C SER A 4 -15.43 -22.28 -4.97
N ALA A 5 -15.87 -21.03 -5.00
CA ALA A 5 -15.96 -20.27 -6.23
C ALA A 5 -14.53 -19.81 -6.57
N ASN A 6 -14.02 -20.20 -7.73
CA ASN A 6 -12.87 -19.55 -8.33
C ASN A 6 -13.26 -18.09 -8.61
N ILE A 7 -12.70 -17.17 -7.83
CA ILE A 7 -13.03 -15.74 -7.91
C ILE A 7 -12.08 -15.08 -8.93
N ASN A 8 -12.57 -14.87 -10.15
CA ASN A 8 -11.97 -13.90 -11.06
C ASN A 8 -12.44 -12.50 -10.63
N ILE A 9 -11.58 -11.75 -9.92
CA ILE A 9 -11.87 -10.35 -9.61
C ILE A 9 -11.45 -9.52 -10.84
N ASN A 10 -12.43 -9.18 -11.66
CA ASN A 10 -12.21 -8.51 -12.94
C ASN A 10 -12.20 -6.99 -12.74
N PHE A 11 -11.01 -6.42 -12.59
CA PHE A 11 -10.83 -4.97 -12.42
C PHE A 11 -10.46 -4.23 -13.72
N GLU A 12 -10.15 -4.96 -14.78
CA GLU A 12 -9.89 -4.40 -16.12
C GLU A 12 -11.15 -4.41 -16.97
N THR A 13 -12.20 -3.78 -16.47
CA THR A 13 -13.41 -3.64 -17.26
C THR A 13 -13.22 -2.59 -18.37
N GLY A 14 -12.22 -1.70 -18.20
CA GLY A 14 -11.98 -0.55 -19.08
C GLY A 14 -13.17 0.42 -19.13
N TYR A 15 -14.21 0.15 -18.35
CA TYR A 15 -15.47 0.86 -18.40
C TYR A 15 -15.33 2.18 -17.66
N SER A 16 -15.73 3.25 -18.33
CA SER A 16 -15.85 4.55 -17.69
C SER A 16 -17.04 5.29 -18.27
N SER A 17 -17.79 5.95 -17.40
CA SER A 17 -18.93 6.79 -17.77
C SER A 17 -18.94 8.02 -16.88
N LYS A 18 -19.56 9.10 -17.36
CA LYS A 18 -19.91 10.23 -16.49
C LYS A 18 -21.04 9.83 -15.55
N VAL A 19 -21.02 10.41 -14.35
CA VAL A 19 -22.11 10.32 -13.38
C VAL A 19 -23.17 11.36 -13.75
N LYS A 20 -24.38 10.89 -14.04
CA LYS A 20 -25.54 11.72 -14.38
C LYS A 20 -26.27 12.19 -13.12
N SER A 21 -26.46 11.31 -12.15
CA SER A 21 -27.07 11.66 -10.86
C SER A 21 -26.60 10.74 -9.73
N VAL A 22 -26.67 11.23 -8.49
CA VAL A 22 -26.40 10.45 -7.27
C VAL A 22 -27.55 10.68 -6.29
N LYS A 23 -28.11 9.60 -5.75
CA LYS A 23 -29.15 9.65 -4.71
C LYS A 23 -28.75 8.75 -3.55
N TYR A 24 -28.78 9.28 -2.34
CA TYR A 24 -28.60 8.48 -1.13
C TYR A 24 -29.94 7.88 -0.71
N ASN A 25 -29.96 6.58 -0.43
CA ASN A 25 -31.08 5.85 0.15
C ASN A 25 -30.77 5.58 1.61
N GLU A 26 -31.46 6.28 2.52
CA GLU A 26 -31.26 6.16 3.97
C GLU A 26 -31.67 4.78 4.52
N GLU A 27 -32.72 4.17 3.96
CA GLU A 27 -33.25 2.88 4.44
C GLU A 27 -32.27 1.73 4.17
N GLU A 28 -31.63 1.75 3.00
CA GLU A 28 -30.65 0.74 2.60
C GLU A 28 -29.21 1.13 2.95
N VAL A 29 -28.99 2.34 3.46
CA VAL A 29 -27.66 2.93 3.70
C VAL A 29 -26.78 2.79 2.44
N ALA A 30 -27.35 3.17 1.29
CA ALA A 30 -26.77 2.93 -0.02
C ALA A 30 -26.84 4.16 -0.94
N CYS A 31 -25.91 4.27 -1.90
CA CYS A 31 -25.95 5.29 -2.95
C CYS A 31 -26.38 4.66 -4.28
N ILE A 32 -27.43 5.22 -4.89
CA ILE A 32 -27.81 4.92 -6.27
C ILE A 32 -27.12 5.93 -7.18
N ILE A 33 -26.27 5.43 -8.07
CA ILE A 33 -25.52 6.23 -9.04
C ILE A 33 -26.08 5.94 -10.44
N GLU A 34 -26.55 6.97 -11.12
CA GLU A 34 -26.97 6.89 -12.52
C GLU A 34 -25.80 7.31 -13.41
N LEU A 35 -25.48 6.49 -14.41
CA LEU A 35 -24.40 6.74 -15.37
C LEU A 35 -24.99 7.21 -16.72
N GLU A 36 -24.27 8.06 -17.45
CA GLU A 36 -24.66 8.51 -18.80
C GLU A 36 -24.71 7.34 -19.80
N ASP A 37 -23.73 6.43 -19.72
CA ASP A 37 -23.63 5.27 -20.60
C ASP A 37 -24.28 4.02 -19.98
N LYS A 38 -24.73 3.08 -20.83
CA LYS A 38 -25.22 1.76 -20.37
C LYS A 38 -24.13 1.10 -19.51
N VAL A 39 -24.50 0.65 -18.32
CA VAL A 39 -23.61 -0.12 -17.44
C VAL A 39 -23.18 -1.39 -18.19
N SER A 40 -21.86 -1.61 -18.27
CA SER A 40 -21.31 -2.78 -18.95
C SER A 40 -21.71 -4.07 -18.23
N GLU A 41 -22.09 -5.08 -18.98
CA GLU A 41 -22.49 -6.41 -18.47
C GLU A 41 -21.35 -7.17 -17.80
N ILE A 42 -20.12 -6.66 -17.92
CA ILE A 42 -18.93 -7.19 -17.26
C ILE A 42 -18.77 -6.70 -15.82
N LEU A 43 -19.50 -5.65 -15.40
CA LEU A 43 -19.50 -5.18 -14.02
C LEU A 43 -20.37 -6.12 -13.16
N ASN A 44 -19.90 -6.42 -11.96
CA ASN A 44 -20.61 -7.20 -10.94
C ASN A 44 -20.51 -6.54 -9.56
N GLU A 45 -21.17 -7.12 -8.56
CA GLU A 45 -21.23 -6.62 -7.18
C GLU A 45 -19.86 -6.49 -6.48
N LYS A 46 -18.82 -7.16 -7.00
CA LYS A 46 -17.44 -7.06 -6.47
C LYS A 46 -16.60 -6.01 -7.19
N THR A 47 -17.17 -5.30 -8.17
CA THR A 47 -16.43 -4.30 -8.94
C THR A 47 -16.27 -3.02 -8.13
N ILE A 48 -15.03 -2.55 -8.00
CA ILE A 48 -14.76 -1.23 -7.43
C ILE A 48 -14.94 -0.18 -8.53
N ILE A 49 -15.69 0.87 -8.23
CA ILE A 49 -15.84 2.04 -9.09
C ILE A 49 -15.08 3.20 -8.46
N PHE A 50 -14.14 3.78 -9.22
CA PHE A 50 -13.36 4.92 -8.78
C PHE A 50 -13.98 6.23 -9.27
N ASN A 51 -14.24 7.14 -8.33
CA ASN A 51 -14.59 8.52 -8.68
C ASN A 51 -13.32 9.29 -9.07
N ARG A 52 -13.10 9.46 -10.38
CA ARG A 52 -11.93 10.18 -10.90
C ARG A 52 -11.97 11.70 -10.71
N ARG A 53 -13.13 12.28 -10.34
CA ARG A 53 -13.24 13.74 -10.11
C ARG A 53 -12.35 14.22 -8.96
N TYR A 54 -12.17 13.37 -7.95
CA TYR A 54 -11.39 13.68 -6.75
C TYR A 54 -10.11 12.85 -6.68
N CYS A 55 -9.65 12.33 -7.83
CA CYS A 55 -8.42 11.56 -7.88
C CYS A 55 -7.23 12.47 -7.54
N THR A 56 -6.42 12.06 -6.57
CA THR A 56 -5.14 12.71 -6.31
C THR A 56 -4.11 12.00 -7.16
N GLU A 57 -3.59 12.68 -8.17
CA GLU A 57 -2.53 12.20 -9.04
C GLU A 57 -1.56 13.33 -9.33
N ASN A 58 -0.36 13.00 -9.80
CA ASN A 58 0.66 13.97 -10.22
C ASN A 58 1.13 14.83 -9.05
N TYR A 59 1.86 14.20 -8.14
CA TYR A 59 2.36 14.86 -6.94
C TYR A 59 3.87 14.69 -6.79
N ILE A 60 4.47 15.67 -6.12
CA ILE A 60 5.87 15.63 -5.73
C ILE A 60 5.95 15.94 -4.24
N ILE A 61 6.50 15.01 -3.47
CA ILE A 61 6.83 15.19 -2.06
C ILE A 61 8.35 15.17 -1.97
N ARG A 62 8.96 16.33 -1.74
CA ARG A 62 10.41 16.45 -1.77
C ARG A 62 11.00 17.34 -0.71
N ASN A 63 12.19 16.98 -0.23
CA ASN A 63 12.98 17.77 0.71
C ASN A 63 12.22 18.11 2.01
N ASN A 64 11.33 17.23 2.44
CA ASN A 64 10.58 17.39 3.69
C ASN A 64 11.23 16.61 4.82
N LYS A 65 10.92 17.03 6.05
CA LYS A 65 11.16 16.25 7.27
C LYS A 65 9.82 15.81 7.84
N PHE A 66 9.59 14.50 7.87
CA PHE A 66 8.43 13.91 8.54
C PHE A 66 8.90 13.32 9.86
N HIS A 67 8.35 13.79 10.97
CA HIS A 67 8.79 13.39 12.31
C HIS A 67 7.63 13.36 13.30
N SER A 68 7.75 12.50 14.30
CA SER A 68 6.83 12.43 15.45
C SER A 68 5.35 12.24 15.06
N ASN A 69 5.09 11.57 13.93
CA ASN A 69 3.72 11.29 13.50
C ASN A 69 3.11 10.18 14.35
N ARG A 70 1.85 10.40 14.74
CA ARG A 70 1.07 9.40 15.49
C ARG A 70 0.93 8.07 14.73
N ALA A 71 0.84 8.11 13.41
CA ALA A 71 0.71 6.96 12.52
C ALA A 71 1.78 7.03 11.42
N ARG A 72 1.45 6.60 10.18
CA ARG A 72 2.33 6.60 9.00
C ARG A 72 3.07 7.93 8.80
N GLY A 73 4.29 7.85 8.28
CA GLY A 73 5.01 9.02 7.76
C GLY A 73 4.36 9.54 6.48
N ILE A 74 4.07 8.64 5.54
CA ILE A 74 3.29 8.94 4.32
C ILE A 74 2.28 7.81 4.06
N LEU A 75 1.03 8.22 3.83
CA LEU A 75 -0.04 7.37 3.31
C LEU A 75 -0.26 7.73 1.84
N ILE A 76 -0.05 6.78 0.93
CA ILE A 76 -0.10 7.04 -0.51
C ILE A 76 -1.33 6.39 -1.13
N HIS A 77 -2.29 7.22 -1.56
CA HIS A 77 -3.51 6.80 -2.24
C HIS A 77 -3.70 7.56 -3.57
N GLY A 78 -2.62 7.67 -4.36
CA GLY A 78 -2.61 8.38 -5.62
C GLY A 78 -1.46 7.94 -6.52
N SER A 79 -1.70 7.97 -7.83
CA SER A 79 -0.72 7.57 -8.86
C SER A 79 0.12 8.75 -9.36
N ASN A 80 1.17 8.47 -10.13
CA ASN A 80 2.06 9.46 -10.73
C ASN A 80 2.76 10.32 -9.66
N GLY A 81 3.50 9.66 -8.78
CA GLY A 81 4.14 10.28 -7.61
C GLY A 81 5.66 10.28 -7.67
N LEU A 82 6.29 11.38 -7.26
CA LEU A 82 7.71 11.43 -6.93
C LEU A 82 7.90 11.77 -5.45
N ILE A 83 8.52 10.87 -4.70
CA ILE A 83 8.87 11.05 -3.30
C ILE A 83 10.40 11.03 -3.21
N GLU A 84 11.02 12.21 -3.20
CA GLU A 84 12.48 12.35 -3.33
C GLU A 84 13.14 13.15 -2.19
N GLY A 85 14.33 12.73 -1.75
CA GLY A 85 15.16 13.56 -0.87
C GLY A 85 14.52 13.90 0.49
N ASN A 86 13.54 13.12 0.94
CA ASN A 86 12.88 13.37 2.22
C ASN A 86 13.62 12.64 3.34
N ASN A 87 13.56 13.24 4.52
CA ASN A 87 14.09 12.67 5.75
C ASN A 87 12.91 12.27 6.65
N PHE A 88 12.64 10.97 6.72
CA PHE A 88 11.69 10.37 7.64
C PHE A 88 12.44 10.05 8.92
N ILE A 89 12.36 10.97 9.88
CA ILE A 89 13.19 10.95 11.08
C ILE A 89 12.28 10.77 12.28
N GLU A 90 12.64 9.82 13.14
CA GLU A 90 12.15 9.69 14.52
C GLU A 90 10.64 9.55 14.68
N SER A 91 10.22 8.37 15.14
CA SER A 91 8.93 8.21 15.81
C SER A 91 7.73 8.60 14.94
N CYS A 92 7.75 8.28 13.66
CA CYS A 92 6.49 8.06 12.95
C CYS A 92 6.00 6.65 13.34
N ASP A 93 4.70 6.48 13.50
CA ASP A 93 4.02 5.31 14.08
C ASP A 93 4.04 5.22 15.62
N LEU A 94 4.01 6.36 16.33
CA LEU A 94 3.97 6.40 17.81
C LEU A 94 2.77 5.69 18.44
N ASN A 95 1.63 5.61 17.74
CA ASN A 95 0.48 4.84 18.21
C ASN A 95 0.54 3.37 17.83
N ARG A 96 1.63 2.90 17.20
CA ARG A 96 1.79 1.50 16.80
C ARG A 96 0.66 1.09 15.87
N TRP A 97 0.29 1.90 14.88
CA TRP A 97 -0.57 1.52 13.75
C TRP A 97 0.22 0.58 12.85
N ILE A 98 0.22 -0.66 13.32
CA ILE A 98 1.01 -1.84 13.00
C ILE A 98 1.15 -2.13 11.50
N MET A 99 1.94 -1.36 10.73
CA MET A 99 2.36 -1.76 9.37
C MET A 99 3.70 -1.11 8.97
N ALA A 100 3.67 0.08 8.38
CA ALA A 100 4.84 0.71 7.76
C ALA A 100 4.83 2.24 7.84
N ILE A 101 6.01 2.85 7.74
CA ILE A 101 6.15 4.31 7.64
C ILE A 101 5.60 4.82 6.31
N ILE A 102 5.93 4.13 5.23
CA ILE A 102 5.38 4.36 3.89
C ILE A 102 4.42 3.21 3.61
N TYR A 103 3.13 3.53 3.52
CA TYR A 103 2.08 2.56 3.32
C TYR A 103 1.22 2.89 2.10
N MET A 104 0.91 1.85 1.34
CA MET A 104 0.01 1.88 0.20
C MET A 104 -0.79 0.58 0.13
N GLY A 105 -2.12 0.66 -0.04
CA GLY A 105 -2.95 -0.52 -0.24
C GLY A 105 -4.45 -0.26 -0.18
N VAL A 106 -5.23 -1.09 -0.89
CA VAL A 106 -6.70 -1.05 -0.88
C VAL A 106 -7.26 -2.33 -0.29
N TYR A 107 -8.18 -2.19 0.67
CA TYR A 107 -8.92 -3.29 1.27
C TYR A 107 -10.31 -3.44 0.63
N LEU A 108 -10.73 -4.70 0.46
CA LEU A 108 -12.05 -5.12 0.04
C LEU A 108 -12.63 -6.09 1.07
N PRO A 109 -13.94 -6.35 1.09
CA PRO A 109 -14.54 -7.27 2.06
C PRO A 109 -13.85 -8.64 2.13
N ASP A 110 -13.34 -9.15 1.00
CA ASP A 110 -12.66 -10.45 0.90
C ASP A 110 -11.11 -10.35 1.07
N GLY A 111 -10.58 -9.19 1.45
CA GLY A 111 -9.15 -8.93 1.63
C GLY A 111 -8.59 -7.86 0.69
N ARG A 112 -7.27 -7.77 0.59
CA ARG A 112 -6.63 -6.74 -0.26
C ARG A 112 -6.98 -6.88 -1.73
N CYS A 113 -7.08 -5.75 -2.43
CA CYS A 113 -7.30 -5.68 -3.86
C CYS A 113 -6.08 -6.23 -4.63
N ASN A 114 -6.33 -7.16 -5.56
CA ASN A 114 -5.31 -7.72 -6.45
C ASN A 114 -5.01 -6.83 -7.65
N TYR A 115 -5.89 -5.87 -7.97
CA TYR A 115 -5.66 -4.95 -9.07
C TYR A 115 -4.75 -3.80 -8.65
N PRO A 116 -3.79 -3.41 -9.50
CA PRO A 116 -2.96 -2.25 -9.25
C PRO A 116 -3.77 -0.95 -9.36
N ILE A 117 -4.29 -0.47 -8.23
CA ILE A 117 -4.98 0.81 -8.13
C ILE A 117 -3.98 1.96 -8.27
N PHE A 118 -2.82 1.81 -7.65
CA PHE A 118 -1.80 2.85 -7.57
C PHE A 118 -0.65 2.51 -8.49
N ASN A 119 -0.21 3.46 -9.32
CA ASN A 119 0.85 3.19 -10.27
C ASN A 119 1.76 4.38 -10.54
N ASN A 120 2.94 4.07 -11.08
CA ASN A 120 3.94 5.04 -11.50
C ASN A 120 4.39 5.93 -10.33
N ILE A 121 5.01 5.32 -9.33
CA ILE A 121 5.45 6.01 -8.10
C ILE A 121 6.92 5.71 -7.84
N ILE A 122 7.70 6.76 -7.66
CA ILE A 122 9.14 6.68 -7.41
C ILE A 122 9.42 7.17 -5.99
N PHE A 123 10.13 6.35 -5.23
CA PHE A 123 10.71 6.67 -3.93
C PHE A 123 12.22 6.68 -4.11
N GLU A 124 12.82 7.86 -4.16
CA GLU A 124 14.26 7.97 -4.40
C GLU A 124 15.01 8.85 -3.42
N ASN A 125 16.23 8.44 -3.06
CA ASN A 125 17.14 9.23 -2.23
C ASN A 125 16.52 9.67 -0.89
N ASN A 126 15.58 8.90 -0.35
CA ASN A 126 15.00 9.20 0.97
C ASN A 126 15.82 8.51 2.06
N THR A 127 15.81 9.12 3.25
CA THR A 127 16.35 8.53 4.46
C THR A 127 15.22 8.19 5.42
N ILE A 128 15.11 6.94 5.85
CA ILE A 128 14.11 6.46 6.82
C ILE A 128 14.85 5.98 8.07
N ILE A 129 14.57 6.58 9.22
CA ILE A 129 15.30 6.35 10.47
C ILE A 129 14.34 5.94 11.58
N ASP A 130 14.73 4.91 12.35
CA ASP A 130 14.08 4.47 13.58
C ASP A 130 12.58 4.18 13.39
N CYS A 131 12.24 3.25 12.51
CA CYS A 131 10.87 2.80 12.35
C CYS A 131 10.59 1.55 13.19
N PRO A 132 9.50 1.52 13.99
CA PRO A 132 9.20 0.38 14.86
C PRO A 132 8.90 -0.90 14.06
N ARG A 133 8.47 -0.76 12.80
CA ARG A 133 8.09 -1.86 11.90
C ARG A 133 8.66 -1.64 10.50
N LEU A 134 7.94 -2.02 9.45
CA LEU A 134 8.42 -1.90 8.07
C LEU A 134 8.69 -0.45 7.71
N ALA A 135 9.70 -0.24 6.87
CA ALA A 135 9.88 1.04 6.20
C ALA A 135 8.82 1.20 5.09
N PHE A 136 8.60 0.13 4.33
CA PHE A 136 7.64 0.10 3.21
C PHE A 136 6.69 -1.09 3.32
N TYR A 137 5.41 -0.81 3.15
CA TYR A 137 4.40 -1.82 2.84
C TYR A 137 3.62 -1.37 1.60
N LEU A 138 3.75 -2.13 0.51
CA LEU A 138 3.16 -1.81 -0.77
C LEU A 138 2.18 -2.91 -1.19
N SER A 139 0.92 -2.53 -1.43
CA SER A 139 -0.04 -3.44 -2.05
C SER A 139 -0.96 -2.76 -3.06
N SER A 140 -1.60 -3.57 -3.90
CA SER A 140 -2.59 -3.09 -4.89
C SER A 140 -1.97 -2.04 -5.81
N CYS A 141 -0.76 -2.30 -6.31
CA CYS A 141 0.03 -1.31 -7.05
C CYS A 141 0.83 -1.91 -8.23
N SER A 142 1.20 -1.06 -9.19
CA SER A 142 2.16 -1.40 -10.24
C SER A 142 3.15 -0.29 -10.54
N ASP A 143 4.23 -0.59 -11.26
CA ASP A 143 5.17 0.43 -11.75
C ASP A 143 5.75 1.28 -10.61
N ILE A 144 6.30 0.60 -9.61
CA ILE A 144 6.84 1.22 -8.39
C ILE A 144 8.36 1.10 -8.37
N PHE A 145 9.03 2.18 -8.00
CA PHE A 145 10.48 2.23 -7.95
C PHE A 145 10.94 2.68 -6.56
N ILE A 146 11.65 1.81 -5.83
CA ILE A 146 12.30 2.11 -4.56
C ILE A 146 13.80 2.15 -4.82
N LEU A 147 14.37 3.35 -4.98
CA LEU A 147 15.70 3.57 -5.52
C LEU A 147 16.59 4.37 -4.57
N ASN A 148 17.81 3.91 -4.30
CA ASN A 148 18.83 4.70 -3.59
C ASN A 148 18.38 5.24 -2.22
N ASN A 149 17.46 4.56 -1.52
CA ASN A 149 17.01 4.99 -0.20
C ASN A 149 17.93 4.41 0.88
N THR A 150 18.13 5.16 1.96
CA THR A 150 18.84 4.70 3.15
C THR A 150 17.84 4.44 4.27
N ILE A 151 17.86 3.24 4.85
CA ILE A 151 16.96 2.81 5.91
C ILE A 151 17.80 2.44 7.14
N ILE A 152 17.70 3.22 8.21
CA ILE A 152 18.51 3.11 9.41
C ILE A 152 17.63 2.64 10.56
N ASN A 153 18.06 1.58 11.25
CA ASN A 153 17.37 0.99 12.40
C ASN A 153 15.87 0.70 12.14
N PRO A 154 15.50 -0.03 11.06
CA PRO A 154 14.12 -0.42 10.86
C PRO A 154 13.72 -1.57 11.78
N ASN A 155 12.42 -1.83 11.94
CA ASN A 155 11.92 -3.02 12.64
C ASN A 155 12.40 -3.12 14.11
N THR A 156 12.46 -2.01 14.86
CA THR A 156 12.89 -2.00 16.27
C THR A 156 11.88 -2.64 17.24
N GLU A 157 10.71 -3.05 16.77
CA GLU A 157 9.75 -3.86 17.50
C GLU A 157 9.36 -5.13 16.73
N THR A 158 8.93 -6.17 17.47
CA THR A 158 8.46 -7.43 16.87
C THR A 158 7.10 -7.31 16.19
N PHE A 159 6.89 -8.17 15.20
CA PHE A 159 5.58 -8.47 14.62
C PHE A 159 4.86 -9.54 15.46
N ASN A 160 4.63 -9.31 16.75
CA ASN A 160 4.00 -10.33 17.60
C ASN A 160 2.48 -10.42 17.34
N GLY A 161 2.07 -11.41 16.54
CA GLY A 161 0.68 -11.87 16.38
C GLY A 161 0.02 -11.51 15.04
N ARG A 162 -1.23 -11.93 14.86
CA ARG A 162 -2.12 -11.44 13.79
C ARG A 162 -2.51 -10.01 14.15
N VAL A 163 -2.20 -9.03 13.31
CA VAL A 163 -2.38 -7.61 13.67
C VAL A 163 -3.12 -6.82 12.60
N TYR A 164 -4.12 -6.07 13.05
CA TYR A 164 -4.92 -5.17 12.22
C TYR A 164 -4.34 -3.76 12.27
N GLY A 165 -4.24 -3.09 11.12
CA GLY A 165 -3.79 -1.70 11.01
C GLY A 165 -4.84 -0.66 11.45
N SER A 166 -5.64 -0.92 12.50
CA SER A 166 -6.57 0.07 13.07
C SER A 166 -6.17 0.53 14.46
N SER A 167 -6.60 1.74 14.83
CA SER A 167 -6.45 2.29 16.19
C SER A 167 -7.09 1.46 17.30
N GLN A 168 -7.91 0.46 16.98
CA GLN A 168 -8.78 -0.18 17.95
C GLN A 168 -8.25 -1.52 18.48
N ASN A 169 -7.05 -1.96 18.07
CA ASN A 169 -6.49 -3.28 18.43
C ASN A 169 -7.50 -4.43 18.20
N GLU A 170 -8.35 -4.29 17.18
CA GLU A 170 -9.30 -5.33 16.80
C GLU A 170 -8.52 -6.54 16.24
N LEU A 171 -9.08 -7.75 16.41
CA LEU A 171 -8.58 -8.91 15.69
C LEU A 171 -8.58 -8.55 14.19
N PRO A 172 -7.50 -8.85 13.45
CA PRO A 172 -7.48 -8.53 12.05
C PRO A 172 -8.60 -9.25 11.33
N ILE A 173 -9.31 -8.48 10.51
CA ILE A 173 -10.40 -8.94 9.66
C ILE A 173 -9.85 -9.95 8.63
N TYR A 174 -8.55 -9.86 8.32
CA TYR A 174 -7.84 -10.69 7.34
C TYR A 174 -6.64 -11.43 7.98
N ASP A 175 -6.32 -12.62 7.50
CA ASP A 175 -5.17 -13.39 7.97
C ASP A 175 -3.86 -12.88 7.34
N GLU A 176 -3.48 -11.64 7.65
CA GLU A 176 -2.27 -10.98 7.14
C GLU A 176 -1.08 -11.18 8.08
N TYR A 177 0.08 -11.47 7.49
CA TYR A 177 1.37 -11.57 8.18
C TYR A 177 2.33 -10.54 7.59
N TYR A 178 3.01 -9.78 8.44
CA TYR A 178 3.94 -8.75 8.03
C TYR A 178 5.38 -9.17 8.26
N GLN A 179 6.25 -8.90 7.30
CA GLN A 179 7.65 -9.31 7.40
C GLN A 179 8.61 -8.46 6.56
N GLY A 180 9.87 -8.50 6.94
CA GLY A 180 10.94 -7.75 6.31
C GLY A 180 10.95 -6.28 6.69
N THR A 181 11.85 -5.54 6.04
CA THR A 181 11.91 -4.08 6.10
C THR A 181 11.09 -3.45 4.97
N ILE A 182 11.01 -4.14 3.83
CA ILE A 182 10.18 -3.78 2.68
C ILE A 182 9.31 -4.98 2.36
N GLU A 183 7.99 -4.78 2.31
CA GLU A 183 7.03 -5.81 1.92
C GLU A 183 6.19 -5.36 0.73
N ILE A 184 6.07 -6.25 -0.25
CA ILE A 184 5.37 -6.03 -1.50
C ILE A 184 4.40 -7.19 -1.73
N VAL A 185 3.09 -6.92 -1.74
CA VAL A 185 2.07 -7.96 -1.95
C VAL A 185 1.02 -7.49 -2.95
N LYS A 186 0.48 -8.40 -3.77
CA LYS A 186 -0.58 -8.05 -4.74
C LYS A 186 -0.19 -6.87 -5.62
N ALA A 187 1.04 -6.92 -6.11
CA ALA A 187 1.66 -5.84 -6.89
C ALA A 187 2.36 -6.41 -8.13
N LYS A 188 2.63 -5.56 -9.10
CA LYS A 188 3.42 -5.97 -10.27
C LYS A 188 4.41 -4.90 -10.67
N ASP A 189 5.46 -5.27 -11.39
CA ASP A 189 6.37 -4.29 -12.00
C ASP A 189 7.00 -3.37 -10.93
N VAL A 190 7.60 -3.98 -9.89
CA VAL A 190 8.25 -3.24 -8.79
C VAL A 190 9.75 -3.43 -8.85
N VAL A 191 10.49 -2.32 -8.77
CA VAL A 191 11.95 -2.30 -8.73
C VAL A 191 12.42 -1.82 -7.36
N VAL A 192 13.25 -2.63 -6.71
CA VAL A 192 13.95 -2.28 -5.46
C VAL A 192 15.43 -2.33 -5.76
N GLU A 193 16.06 -1.18 -5.96
CA GLU A 193 17.45 -1.09 -6.42
C GLU A 193 18.30 -0.09 -5.64
N ASN A 194 19.55 -0.49 -5.34
CA ASN A 194 20.57 0.34 -4.69
C ASN A 194 20.17 0.93 -3.33
N ASN A 195 19.24 0.29 -2.60
CA ASN A 195 18.88 0.75 -1.27
C ASN A 195 19.86 0.20 -0.23
N GLU A 196 20.10 0.97 0.82
CA GLU A 196 20.97 0.59 1.93
C GLU A 196 20.13 0.45 3.20
N ARG A 197 20.25 -0.69 3.88
CA ARG A 197 19.75 -0.91 5.23
C ARG A 197 20.93 -0.95 6.20
N ILE A 198 20.88 -0.10 7.21
CA ILE A 198 21.92 0.04 8.22
C ILE A 198 21.33 -0.20 9.60
N GLU A 199 22.05 -0.95 10.43
CA GLU A 199 21.59 -1.37 11.74
C GLU A 199 22.64 -1.02 12.80
N TYR A 200 22.25 -0.16 13.74
CA TYR A 200 23.06 0.21 14.91
C TYR A 200 22.41 -0.22 16.24
N VAL A 201 21.21 -0.80 16.18
CA VAL A 201 20.40 -1.31 17.29
C VAL A 201 19.83 -2.67 16.91
N ASP A 202 19.37 -3.46 17.87
CA ASP A 202 18.72 -4.74 17.56
C ASP A 202 17.42 -4.51 16.78
N THR A 203 17.24 -5.29 15.71
CA THR A 203 16.02 -5.29 14.89
C THR A 203 15.43 -6.68 14.78
N TYR A 204 14.11 -6.76 14.58
CA TYR A 204 13.36 -8.03 14.64
C TYR A 204 13.01 -8.61 13.27
N SER A 205 13.27 -7.88 12.19
CA SER A 205 13.10 -8.37 10.83
C SER A 205 14.00 -7.63 9.87
N ASN A 206 14.43 -8.35 8.86
CA ASN A 206 15.35 -7.92 7.83
C ASN A 206 14.88 -8.50 6.48
N GLY A 207 15.30 -7.85 5.41
CA GLY A 207 14.99 -8.34 4.05
C GLY A 207 13.90 -7.58 3.31
N ILE A 208 13.75 -7.99 2.06
CA ILE A 208 12.76 -7.50 1.10
C ILE A 208 11.87 -8.70 0.80
N TYR A 209 10.60 -8.63 1.20
CA TYR A 209 9.64 -9.71 1.04
C TYR A 209 8.64 -9.41 -0.07
N PHE A 210 8.28 -10.44 -0.82
CA PHE A 210 7.14 -10.40 -1.74
C PHE A 210 6.39 -11.72 -1.81
N GLU A 211 5.05 -11.65 -1.83
CA GLU A 211 4.17 -12.82 -1.90
C GLU A 211 4.14 -13.40 -3.32
N LYS A 212 4.40 -14.70 -3.49
CA LYS A 212 4.57 -15.30 -4.83
C LYS A 212 3.28 -15.43 -5.66
N ASP A 213 2.11 -15.54 -5.03
CA ASP A 213 0.90 -15.98 -5.73
C ASP A 213 0.26 -14.85 -6.56
N ASN A 214 0.32 -13.62 -6.07
CA ASN A 214 -0.33 -12.46 -6.71
C ASN A 214 0.62 -11.27 -6.90
N THR A 215 1.93 -11.50 -6.74
CA THR A 215 2.96 -10.48 -6.95
C THR A 215 3.90 -10.94 -8.05
N SER A 216 4.14 -10.08 -9.05
CA SER A 216 4.89 -10.50 -10.25
C SER A 216 5.83 -9.41 -10.78
N ASN A 217 6.82 -9.81 -11.57
CA ASN A 217 7.84 -8.92 -12.14
C ASN A 217 8.52 -8.01 -11.10
N ILE A 218 9.04 -8.61 -10.03
CA ILE A 218 9.77 -7.92 -8.97
C ILE A 218 11.26 -8.01 -9.24
N THR A 219 11.90 -6.86 -9.36
CA THR A 219 13.35 -6.75 -9.54
C THR A 219 13.99 -6.28 -8.24
N VAL A 220 14.90 -7.08 -7.69
CA VAL A 220 15.69 -6.73 -6.50
C VAL A 220 17.15 -6.76 -6.88
N LYS A 221 17.84 -5.62 -6.81
CA LYS A 221 19.22 -5.50 -7.29
C LYS A 221 20.05 -4.56 -6.43
N ASN A 222 21.29 -4.95 -6.14
CA ASN A 222 22.27 -4.10 -5.47
C ASN A 222 21.82 -3.48 -4.14
N ASN A 223 20.89 -4.11 -3.41
CA ASN A 223 20.50 -3.65 -2.08
C ASN A 223 21.47 -4.20 -1.04
N TYR A 224 21.86 -3.37 -0.08
CA TYR A 224 22.81 -3.72 0.97
C TYR A 224 22.12 -3.79 2.34
N GLY A 225 22.49 -4.77 3.18
CA GLY A 225 21.97 -4.92 4.54
C GLY A 225 20.57 -5.54 4.66
N PHE A 226 19.98 -6.00 3.55
CA PHE A 226 18.72 -6.75 3.50
C PHE A 226 19.01 -8.25 3.31
N ILE A 227 19.40 -8.95 4.38
CA ILE A 227 19.68 -10.40 4.39
C ILE A 227 18.61 -11.15 5.17
#